data_AF-A0A2N8PDQ1-F1
#
_entry.id   AF-A0A2N8PDQ1-F1
#
_cell.length_a   1.000
_cell.length_b   1.000
_cell.length_c   1.000
_cell.angle_alpha   90.00
_cell.angle_beta   90.00
_cell.angle_gamma   90.00
#
_symmetry.space_group_name_H-M   'P 1'
#
loop_
_entity.id
_entity.type
_entity.pdbx_description
1 polymer ?
#
loop_
_entity_poly.entity_id
_entity_poly.type
_entity_poly.pdbx_seq_one_letter_code
_entity_poly.pdbx_strand_id
1 'polypeptide(L)'
;MVLSLAVIGVLVGAIYFFIPHDDSATAEKNAVQTVDTRVEIITARRAAPYPVAAPENLPKTWRTTSVTYKASNDGKGGAWHLGLLDPEQQYAAVEQSDAPAKQFVQDVTLGATKVAGQQAVGGKKWDRYQGDTYKALVNEEPGVTTVVTGTAPYGRLAELAGALVAKKG
;
A
#
# COMPACT_ATOMS: atom_id res chain seq x y z
N MET A 1 21.33 -23.69 40.82
CA MET A 1 21.67 -23.34 39.42
C MET A 1 21.00 -24.26 38.40
N VAL A 2 21.10 -25.59 38.51
CA VAL A 2 20.48 -26.54 37.56
C VAL A 2 18.94 -26.53 37.58
N LEU A 3 18.32 -26.34 38.75
CA LEU A 3 16.85 -26.22 38.89
C LEU A 3 16.26 -24.99 38.18
N SER A 4 16.95 -23.86 38.18
CA SER A 4 16.49 -22.66 37.44
C SER A 4 16.56 -22.86 35.93
N LEU A 5 17.54 -23.62 35.43
CA LEU A 5 17.67 -23.90 34.00
C LEU A 5 16.54 -24.82 33.50
N ALA A 6 16.16 -25.81 34.31
CA ALA A 6 15.05 -26.70 34.00
C ALA A 6 13.70 -25.96 33.96
N VAL A 7 13.46 -25.04 34.89
CA VAL A 7 12.23 -24.21 34.91
C VAL A 7 12.17 -23.29 33.69
N ILE A 8 13.29 -22.68 33.32
CA ILE A 8 13.37 -21.85 32.09
C ILE A 8 13.16 -22.72 30.85
N GLY A 9 13.77 -23.91 30.78
CA GLY A 9 13.60 -24.83 29.65
C GLY A 9 12.14 -25.27 29.46
N VAL A 10 11.41 -25.56 30.54
CA VAL A 10 9.98 -25.90 30.49
C VAL A 10 9.15 -24.72 30.02
N LEU A 11 9.44 -23.50 30.49
CA LEU A 11 8.77 -22.29 30.03
C LEU A 11 9.02 -22.01 28.55
N VAL A 12 10.27 -22.12 28.09
CA VAL A 12 10.62 -21.95 26.67
C VAL A 12 9.97 -23.02 25.81
N GLY A 13 9.96 -24.28 26.27
CA GLY A 13 9.29 -25.38 25.57
C GLY A 13 7.78 -25.20 25.47
N ALA A 14 7.14 -24.69 26.54
CA ALA A 14 5.73 -24.36 26.52
C ALA A 14 5.42 -23.21 25.55
N ILE A 15 6.22 -22.14 25.56
CA ILE A 15 6.07 -21.02 24.62
C ILE A 15 6.26 -21.50 23.18
N TYR A 16 7.27 -22.32 22.92
CA TYR A 16 7.53 -22.91 21.60
C TYR A 16 6.36 -23.76 21.10
N PHE A 17 5.78 -24.58 21.97
CA PHE A 17 4.66 -25.45 21.62
C PHE A 17 3.35 -24.68 21.36
N PHE A 18 3.14 -23.55 22.04
CA PHE A 18 1.95 -22.72 21.86
C PHE A 18 2.05 -21.71 20.71
N ILE A 19 3.25 -21.45 20.17
CA ILE A 19 3.43 -20.66 18.95
C ILE A 19 3.37 -21.61 17.75
N PRO A 20 2.37 -21.49 16.86
CA PRO A 20 2.28 -22.32 15.65
C PRO A 20 3.54 -22.12 14.81
N HIS A 21 4.32 -23.19 14.65
CA HIS A 21 5.49 -23.24 13.78
C HIS A 21 5.05 -23.86 12.46
N ASP A 22 4.34 -23.08 11.67
CA ASP A 22 3.99 -23.45 10.30
C ASP A 22 5.29 -23.50 9.49
N ASP A 23 5.47 -24.57 8.69
CA ASP A 23 6.68 -24.83 7.91
C ASP A 23 7.21 -23.56 7.22
N SER A 24 8.45 -23.19 7.54
CA SER A 24 9.12 -21.92 7.20
C SER A 24 9.07 -21.52 5.73
N ALA A 25 9.05 -22.49 4.81
CA ALA A 25 8.90 -22.22 3.37
C ALA A 25 7.49 -21.74 2.98
N THR A 26 6.47 -22.12 3.73
CA THR A 26 5.08 -21.66 3.58
C THR A 26 4.83 -20.39 4.40
N ALA A 27 5.48 -20.26 5.56
CA ALA A 27 5.41 -19.07 6.41
C ALA A 27 6.02 -17.84 5.74
N GLU A 28 7.17 -17.93 5.06
CA GLU A 28 7.71 -16.79 4.27
C GLU A 28 6.76 -16.36 3.15
N LYS A 29 6.15 -17.32 2.46
CA LYS A 29 5.23 -17.05 1.34
C LYS A 29 3.90 -16.46 1.82
N ASN A 30 3.42 -16.87 2.99
CA ASN A 30 2.15 -16.43 3.60
C ASN A 30 2.32 -15.37 4.70
N ALA A 31 3.54 -14.87 4.95
CA ALA A 31 3.83 -13.93 6.03
C ALA A 31 2.95 -12.68 6.00
N VAL A 32 2.49 -12.29 4.81
CA VAL A 32 1.54 -11.20 4.63
C VAL A 32 0.20 -11.75 4.14
N GLN A 33 -0.85 -11.65 4.95
CA GLN A 33 -2.17 -12.13 4.55
C GLN A 33 -2.70 -11.32 3.36
N THR A 34 -3.15 -12.04 2.32
CA THR A 34 -3.88 -11.41 1.23
C THR A 34 -5.28 -11.07 1.72
N VAL A 35 -5.67 -9.79 1.64
CA VAL A 35 -7.00 -9.33 2.05
C VAL A 35 -7.94 -9.20 0.85
N ASP A 36 -9.20 -9.64 0.99
CA ASP A 36 -10.26 -9.29 0.04
C ASP A 36 -10.69 -7.84 0.30
N THR A 37 -10.49 -6.96 -0.68
CA THR A 37 -10.68 -5.51 -0.54
C THR A 37 -12.01 -5.01 -1.08
N ARG A 38 -12.90 -5.90 -1.55
CA ARG A 38 -14.08 -5.49 -2.30
C ARG A 38 -15.01 -4.61 -1.46
N VAL A 39 -15.23 -4.98 -0.19
CA VAL A 39 -16.14 -4.27 0.71
C VAL A 39 -15.58 -2.89 1.05
N GLU A 40 -14.27 -2.80 1.27
CA GLU A 40 -13.55 -1.58 1.65
C GLU A 40 -13.52 -0.60 0.48
N ILE A 41 -13.29 -1.09 -0.75
CA ILE A 41 -13.36 -0.26 -1.95
C ILE A 41 -14.78 0.30 -2.13
N ILE A 42 -15.82 -0.52 -1.99
CA ILE A 42 -17.22 -0.05 -2.11
C ILE A 42 -17.53 0.99 -1.03
N THR A 43 -17.12 0.74 0.20
CA THR A 43 -17.34 1.64 1.34
C THR A 43 -16.61 2.96 1.14
N ALA A 44 -15.34 2.92 0.73
CA ALA A 44 -14.54 4.10 0.42
C ALA A 44 -15.16 4.92 -0.71
N ARG A 45 -15.62 4.28 -1.80
CA ARG A 45 -16.26 4.95 -2.94
C ARG A 45 -17.51 5.75 -2.58
N ARG A 46 -18.24 5.33 -1.53
CA ARG A 46 -19.42 6.04 -1.01
C ARG A 46 -19.05 7.17 -0.06
N ALA A 47 -17.99 6.98 0.73
CA ALA A 47 -17.58 7.91 1.77
C ALA A 47 -16.63 9.01 1.28
N ALA A 48 -15.86 8.75 0.21
CA ALA A 48 -14.88 9.68 -0.32
C ALA A 48 -15.53 10.83 -1.10
N PRO A 49 -15.08 12.08 -0.91
CA PRO A 49 -15.54 13.21 -1.72
C PRO A 49 -15.03 13.12 -3.16
N TYR A 50 -14.02 12.30 -3.42
CA TYR A 50 -13.37 12.06 -4.72
C TYR A 50 -13.60 10.64 -5.26
N PRO A 51 -13.43 10.40 -6.57
CA PRO A 51 -13.41 9.05 -7.14
C PRO A 51 -12.24 8.22 -6.59
N VAL A 52 -12.55 7.06 -5.99
CA VAL A 52 -11.53 6.15 -5.44
C VAL A 52 -10.95 5.29 -6.55
N ALA A 53 -9.63 5.34 -6.69
CA ALA A 53 -8.83 4.54 -7.61
C ALA A 53 -8.50 3.19 -6.97
N ALA A 54 -8.92 2.12 -7.65
CA ALA A 54 -8.58 0.76 -7.31
C ALA A 54 -8.21 -0.01 -8.59
N PRO A 55 -7.31 -1.00 -8.51
CA PRO A 55 -6.95 -1.82 -9.67
C PRO A 55 -8.11 -2.71 -10.11
N GLU A 56 -8.38 -2.79 -11.42
CA GLU A 56 -9.40 -3.72 -11.98
C GLU A 56 -8.81 -4.84 -12.83
N ASN A 57 -7.68 -4.60 -13.50
CA ASN A 57 -7.03 -5.56 -14.41
C ASN A 57 -5.62 -5.94 -13.96
N LEU A 58 -5.37 -5.94 -12.65
CA LEU A 58 -4.06 -6.28 -12.11
C LEU A 58 -3.89 -7.81 -12.04
N PRO A 59 -2.74 -8.38 -12.46
CA PRO A 59 -2.52 -9.82 -12.39
C PRO A 59 -2.65 -10.39 -10.97
N LYS A 60 -3.19 -11.61 -10.84
CA LYS A 60 -3.37 -12.29 -9.53
C LYS A 60 -2.07 -12.55 -8.74
N THR A 61 -0.92 -12.35 -9.36
CA THR A 61 0.39 -12.42 -8.72
C THR A 61 0.64 -11.24 -7.78
N TRP A 62 -0.09 -10.14 -7.96
CA TRP A 62 -0.12 -9.04 -7.00
C TRP A 62 -0.98 -9.42 -5.80
N ARG A 63 -0.47 -9.14 -4.61
CA ARG A 63 -1.15 -9.48 -3.35
C ARG A 63 -1.48 -8.22 -2.59
N THR A 64 -2.75 -7.97 -2.34
CA THR A 64 -3.16 -6.87 -1.48
C THR A 64 -2.86 -7.20 -0.02
N THR A 65 -2.12 -6.33 0.64
CA THR A 65 -1.66 -6.52 2.03
C THR A 65 -2.42 -5.65 3.03
N SER A 66 -2.93 -4.51 2.57
CA SER A 66 -3.61 -3.54 3.41
C SER A 66 -4.60 -2.73 2.59
N VAL A 67 -5.71 -2.37 3.20
CA VAL A 67 -6.70 -1.47 2.61
C VAL A 67 -7.31 -0.63 3.72
N THR A 68 -7.41 0.67 3.53
CA THR A 68 -8.00 1.57 4.53
C THR A 68 -8.55 2.82 3.87
N TYR A 69 -9.70 3.28 4.33
CA TYR A 69 -10.17 4.63 4.09
C TYR A 69 -10.33 5.36 5.44
N LYS A 70 -9.73 6.55 5.56
CA LYS A 70 -9.86 7.43 6.72
C LYS A 70 -10.60 8.68 6.28
N ALA A 71 -11.80 8.91 6.81
CA ALA A 71 -12.50 10.16 6.60
C ALA A 71 -11.86 11.28 7.44
N SER A 72 -11.92 12.51 6.95
CA SER A 72 -11.58 13.69 7.76
C SER A 72 -12.80 14.24 8.50
N ASN A 73 -12.59 14.78 9.69
CA ASN A 73 -13.64 15.35 10.54
C ASN A 73 -14.29 16.62 9.94
N ASP A 74 -13.55 17.38 9.14
CA ASP A 74 -14.03 18.60 8.48
C ASP A 74 -14.52 18.36 7.04
N GLY A 75 -14.57 17.09 6.62
CA GLY A 75 -14.97 16.69 5.27
C GLY A 75 -13.92 16.92 4.19
N LYS A 76 -12.69 17.34 4.55
CA LYS A 76 -11.56 17.54 3.61
C LYS A 76 -10.32 16.79 4.06
N GLY A 77 -9.61 16.14 3.14
CA GLY A 77 -8.46 15.31 3.47
C GLY A 77 -8.84 13.90 3.87
N GLY A 78 -9.92 13.36 3.28
CA GLY A 78 -10.13 11.92 3.28
C GLY A 78 -8.92 11.23 2.67
N ALA A 79 -8.49 10.10 3.24
CA ALA A 79 -7.31 9.38 2.81
C ALA A 79 -7.65 7.94 2.47
N TRP A 80 -7.41 7.57 1.22
CA TRP A 80 -7.51 6.20 0.71
C TRP A 80 -6.12 5.59 0.64
N HIS A 81 -6.00 4.36 1.14
CA HIS A 81 -4.77 3.57 1.14
C HIS A 81 -5.08 2.16 0.64
N LEU A 82 -4.27 1.69 -0.31
CA LEU A 82 -4.26 0.32 -0.78
C LEU A 82 -2.82 -0.16 -0.95
N GLY A 83 -2.34 -1.01 -0.05
CA GLY A 83 -1.00 -1.58 -0.09
C GLY A 83 -1.00 -2.95 -0.76
N LEU A 84 -0.01 -3.19 -1.62
CA LEU A 84 0.18 -4.43 -2.35
C LEU A 84 1.65 -4.87 -2.36
N LEU A 85 1.87 -6.16 -2.57
CA LEU A 85 3.16 -6.73 -2.97
C LEU A 85 3.09 -7.12 -4.44
N ASP A 86 4.13 -6.77 -5.17
CA ASP A 86 4.34 -7.22 -6.55
C ASP A 86 4.81 -8.69 -6.60
N PRO A 87 4.93 -9.29 -7.80
CA PRO A 87 5.37 -10.68 -7.94
C PRO A 87 6.76 -10.95 -7.33
N GLU A 88 7.62 -9.94 -7.25
CA GLU A 88 8.96 -9.99 -6.66
C GLU A 88 8.98 -9.62 -5.17
N GLN A 89 7.81 -9.56 -4.51
CA GLN A 89 7.65 -9.19 -3.10
C GLN A 89 8.13 -7.76 -2.78
N GLN A 90 8.16 -6.87 -3.77
CA GLN A 90 8.37 -5.44 -3.54
C GLN A 90 7.06 -4.76 -3.18
N TYR A 91 7.15 -3.82 -2.24
CA TYR A 91 5.99 -3.08 -1.78
C TYR A 91 5.61 -1.99 -2.78
N ALA A 92 4.31 -1.86 -3.03
CA ALA A 92 3.69 -0.74 -3.73
C ALA A 92 2.37 -0.38 -3.05
N ALA A 93 2.01 0.90 -3.06
CA ALA A 93 0.78 1.40 -2.49
C ALA A 93 0.13 2.41 -3.42
N VAL A 94 -1.20 2.47 -3.36
CA VAL A 94 -2.02 3.52 -3.96
C VAL A 94 -2.54 4.36 -2.81
N GLU A 95 -2.17 5.63 -2.82
CA GLU A 95 -2.58 6.63 -1.85
C GLU A 95 -3.42 7.69 -2.56
N GLN A 96 -4.56 8.06 -2.01
CA GLN A 96 -5.31 9.21 -2.51
C GLN A 96 -5.83 10.09 -1.41
N SER A 97 -5.83 11.41 -1.66
CA SER A 97 -6.49 12.37 -0.79
C SER A 97 -6.89 13.65 -1.52
N ASP A 98 -7.90 14.33 -0.99
CA ASP A 98 -8.29 15.71 -1.33
C ASP A 98 -7.62 16.76 -0.42
N ALA A 99 -6.70 16.35 0.45
CA ALA A 99 -5.83 17.25 1.20
C ALA A 99 -4.92 18.09 0.26
N PRO A 100 -4.29 19.18 0.76
CA PRO A 100 -3.33 19.95 -0.01
C PRO A 100 -2.22 19.06 -0.60
N ALA A 101 -2.14 19.01 -1.93
CA ALA A 101 -1.32 18.04 -2.68
C ALA A 101 0.14 18.00 -2.21
N LYS A 102 0.77 19.17 -2.04
CA LYS A 102 2.18 19.27 -1.63
C LYS A 102 2.45 18.56 -0.30
N GLN A 103 1.61 18.79 0.72
CA GLN A 103 1.79 18.18 2.04
C GLN A 103 1.48 16.68 1.97
N PHE A 104 0.38 16.31 1.32
CA PHE A 104 0.00 14.91 1.15
C PHE A 104 1.10 14.09 0.46
N VAL A 105 1.64 14.59 -0.66
CA VAL A 105 2.73 13.93 -1.39
C VAL A 105 3.96 13.80 -0.51
N GLN A 106 4.34 14.85 0.22
CA GLN A 106 5.49 14.79 1.13
C GLN A 106 5.31 13.70 2.20
N ASP A 107 4.11 13.61 2.79
CA ASP A 107 3.82 12.66 3.87
C ASP A 107 3.84 11.21 3.36
N VAL A 108 3.13 10.91 2.27
CA VAL A 108 2.98 9.52 1.77
C VAL A 108 4.20 9.01 1.01
N THR A 109 5.05 9.92 0.52
CA THR A 109 6.33 9.55 -0.12
C THR A 109 7.52 9.59 0.84
N LEU A 110 7.27 9.85 2.14
CA LEU A 110 8.29 9.96 3.17
C LEU A 110 9.39 10.98 2.82
N GLY A 111 8.97 12.13 2.27
CA GLY A 111 9.88 13.22 1.91
C GLY A 111 10.61 13.03 0.57
N ALA A 112 10.12 12.16 -0.32
CA ALA A 112 10.71 12.02 -1.66
C ALA A 112 10.67 13.35 -2.42
N THR A 113 11.69 13.56 -3.26
CA THR A 113 11.81 14.79 -4.06
C THR A 113 11.36 14.56 -5.49
N LYS A 114 10.70 15.56 -6.08
CA LYS A 114 10.32 15.51 -7.50
C LYS A 114 11.58 15.48 -8.36
N VAL A 115 11.66 14.52 -9.27
CA VAL A 115 12.76 14.39 -10.22
C VAL A 115 12.32 14.82 -11.62
N ALA A 116 13.30 15.10 -12.48
CA ALA A 116 13.02 15.48 -13.86
C ALA A 116 12.36 14.33 -14.64
N GLY A 117 11.40 14.70 -15.48
CA GLY A 117 10.65 13.79 -16.35
C GLY A 117 9.30 13.36 -15.78
N GLN A 118 8.43 12.95 -16.68
CA GLN A 118 7.11 12.41 -16.37
C GLN A 118 6.96 11.04 -17.02
N GLN A 119 6.10 10.21 -16.44
CA GLN A 119 5.74 8.91 -16.99
C GLN A 119 4.29 8.96 -17.47
N ALA A 120 4.07 8.62 -18.74
CA ALA A 120 2.71 8.45 -19.26
C ALA A 120 2.23 7.03 -18.96
N VAL A 121 1.14 6.90 -18.23
CA VAL A 121 0.58 5.61 -17.80
C VAL A 121 -0.95 5.70 -17.85
N GLY A 122 -1.60 4.75 -18.52
CA GLY A 122 -3.08 4.70 -18.59
C GLY A 122 -3.72 5.97 -19.16
N GLY A 123 -3.04 6.66 -20.08
CA GLY A 123 -3.49 7.94 -20.64
C GLY A 123 -3.31 9.16 -19.72
N LYS A 124 -2.80 8.97 -18.50
CA LYS A 124 -2.50 10.05 -17.54
C LYS A 124 -1.00 10.31 -17.47
N LYS A 125 -0.63 11.55 -17.10
CA LYS A 125 0.76 11.93 -16.83
C LYS A 125 1.04 11.84 -15.33
N TRP A 126 2.14 11.19 -15.00
CA TRP A 126 2.60 11.01 -13.63
C TRP A 126 3.95 11.68 -13.44
N ASP A 127 4.03 12.57 -12.47
CA ASP A 127 5.28 13.14 -12.00
C ASP A 127 6.08 12.08 -11.24
N ARG A 128 7.38 12.04 -11.45
CA ARG A 128 8.27 11.10 -10.76
C ARG A 128 8.84 11.74 -9.51
N TYR A 129 8.84 10.99 -8.43
CA TYR A 129 9.43 11.34 -7.15
C TYR A 129 10.39 10.24 -6.72
N GLN A 130 11.51 10.64 -6.13
CA GLN A 130 12.59 9.76 -5.67
C GLN A 130 13.00 10.15 -4.26
N GLY A 131 12.90 9.22 -3.33
CA GLY A 131 13.57 9.25 -2.02
C GLY A 131 14.73 8.27 -1.99
N ASP A 132 15.31 8.06 -0.81
CA ASP A 132 16.44 7.14 -0.64
C ASP A 132 16.04 5.68 -0.91
N THR A 133 14.91 5.25 -0.33
CA THR A 133 14.38 3.89 -0.46
C THR A 133 13.17 3.83 -1.39
N TYR A 134 12.25 4.80 -1.25
CA TYR A 134 10.95 4.77 -1.91
C TYR A 134 10.97 5.60 -3.20
N LYS A 135 10.22 5.11 -4.19
CA LYS A 135 9.93 5.82 -5.43
C LYS A 135 8.44 6.10 -5.49
N ALA A 136 8.04 7.18 -6.16
CA ALA A 136 6.64 7.47 -6.34
C ALA A 136 6.32 8.05 -7.73
N LEU A 137 5.12 7.72 -8.19
CA LEU A 137 4.44 8.33 -9.31
C LEU A 137 3.27 9.15 -8.75
N VAL A 138 3.23 10.43 -9.04
CA VAL A 138 2.19 11.35 -8.53
C VAL A 138 1.36 11.87 -9.69
N ASN A 139 0.04 11.75 -9.58
CA ASN A 139 -0.93 12.32 -10.51
C ASN A 139 -1.89 13.21 -9.73
N GLU A 140 -1.81 14.51 -9.97
CA GLU A 140 -2.69 15.52 -9.39
C GLU A 140 -3.84 15.80 -10.37
N GLU A 141 -5.07 15.57 -9.93
CA GLU A 141 -6.31 15.87 -10.66
C GLU A 141 -7.16 16.86 -9.84
N PRO A 142 -8.12 17.56 -10.46
CA PRO A 142 -9.01 18.46 -9.73
C PRO A 142 -9.72 17.75 -8.57
N GLY A 143 -9.40 18.15 -7.35
CA GLY A 143 -10.03 17.63 -6.12
C GLY A 143 -9.46 16.31 -5.59
N VAL A 144 -8.42 15.75 -6.20
CA VAL A 144 -7.75 14.54 -5.68
C VAL A 144 -6.30 14.44 -6.15
N THR A 145 -5.41 14.12 -5.22
CA THR A 145 -4.04 13.71 -5.54
C THR A 145 -3.96 12.21 -5.42
N THR A 146 -3.47 11.53 -6.46
CA THR A 146 -3.19 10.09 -6.46
C THR A 146 -1.69 9.86 -6.48
N VAL A 147 -1.19 9.08 -5.54
CA VAL A 147 0.22 8.70 -5.46
C VAL A 147 0.33 7.18 -5.51
N VAL A 148 1.15 6.68 -6.43
CA VAL A 148 1.57 5.28 -6.46
C VAL A 148 3.02 5.23 -5.99
N THR A 149 3.24 4.71 -4.78
CA THR A 149 4.53 4.79 -4.06
C THR A 149 4.97 3.44 -3.55
N GLY A 150 6.27 3.21 -3.39
CA GLY A 150 6.76 1.96 -2.83
C GLY A 150 8.25 1.72 -3.02
N THR A 151 8.70 0.53 -2.61
CA THR A 151 10.07 0.07 -2.88
C THR A 151 10.22 -0.46 -4.31
N ALA A 152 9.09 -0.85 -4.93
CA ALA A 152 9.05 -1.35 -6.28
C ALA A 152 9.63 -0.33 -7.30
N PRO A 153 10.27 -0.80 -8.38
CA PRO A 153 10.82 0.07 -9.41
C PRO A 153 9.71 0.82 -10.17
N TYR A 154 10.05 1.95 -10.80
CA TYR A 154 9.08 2.79 -11.53
C TYR A 154 8.23 2.03 -12.55
N GLY A 155 8.78 0.99 -13.19
CA GLY A 155 8.03 0.14 -14.13
C GLY A 155 6.91 -0.66 -13.45
N ARG A 156 7.16 -1.20 -12.25
CA ARG A 156 6.14 -1.90 -11.44
C ARG A 156 5.11 -0.94 -10.88
N LEU A 157 5.55 0.24 -10.42
CA LEU A 157 4.62 1.31 -10.04
C LEU A 157 3.77 1.76 -11.23
N ALA A 158 4.33 1.78 -12.45
CA ALA A 158 3.59 2.05 -13.69
C ALA A 158 2.50 1.02 -13.95
N GLU A 159 2.83 -0.26 -13.80
CA GLU A 159 1.90 -1.37 -14.02
C GLU A 159 0.70 -1.23 -13.09
N LEU A 160 0.95 -0.99 -11.80
CA LEU A 160 -0.09 -0.73 -10.82
C LEU A 160 -0.91 0.51 -11.18
N ALA A 161 -0.25 1.63 -11.48
CA ALA A 161 -0.91 2.88 -11.89
C ALA A 161 -1.77 2.70 -13.16
N GLY A 162 -1.34 1.87 -14.11
CA GLY A 162 -2.05 1.58 -15.35
C GLY A 162 -3.27 0.68 -15.17
N ALA A 163 -3.31 -0.10 -14.09
CA ALA A 163 -4.45 -0.93 -13.73
C ALA A 163 -5.56 -0.15 -12.99
N LEU A 164 -5.28 1.08 -12.54
CA LEU A 164 -6.19 1.88 -11.74
C LEU A 164 -7.40 2.34 -12.53
N VAL A 165 -8.59 2.11 -11.95
CA VAL A 165 -9.84 2.71 -12.41
C VAL A 165 -10.45 3.51 -11.28
N ALA A 166 -10.56 4.82 -11.49
CA ALA A 166 -11.19 5.73 -10.55
C ALA A 166 -12.71 5.68 -10.73
N LYS A 167 -13.45 5.32 -9.66
CA LYS A 167 -14.92 5.26 -9.67
C LYS A 167 -15.50 5.98 -8.46
N LYS A 168 -16.68 6.57 -8.63
CA LYS A 168 -17.50 7.12 -7.55
C LYS A 168 -18.67 6.17 -7.25
N GLY A 169 -19.00 6.03 -5.97
CA GLY A 169 -20.05 5.13 -5.48
C GLY A 169 -21.43 5.75 -5.44
#